data_AF-A0A496AA14-F1
#
_entry.id   AF-A0A496AA14-F1
#
_cell.length_a   1.000
_cell.length_b   1.000
_cell.length_c   1.000
_cell.angle_alpha   90.00
_cell.angle_beta   90.00
_cell.angle_gamma   90.00
#
_symmetry.space_group_name_H-M   'P 1'
#
loop_
_entity.id
_entity.type
_entity.pdbx_description
1 polymer ?
#
loop_
_entity_poly.entity_id
_entity_poly.type
_entity_poly.pdbx_seq_one_letter_code
_entity_poly.pdbx_strand_id
1 'polypeptide(L)'
;MKIGCGKNYYSSSVKADSGVRRIGKLPKTALRILFFVCFSVLNAMQSAAEQVPARPLTINVAAVVKPRHIQLGEKARLDLTISGDAFIKHIEAPKFNFLPAFLAVPLHTETTPRLESSKIAVSMAWVYELIPQAVGDFSLSDVRFAYQGSDYFANPGSIRVSSADTYIDVSTRSTHQVKVSVNISEPYLNAPLTYTFRYLYTAVLPTQESPTPRLPTFPDFLVEELPTQPPYTQQIRGKTFWVEEHVRRLYPQKTGQIVIKPATLLLPIPRGRKTLTTGPLKLNVQPLPEIGKPPHFSGAVGEYQISAQVDRTSVETGSALTLSLQISGRGNIQTVTAPKLPAVTGVVVNGPNLAEDSTPTNRTYAYALIPARTGTLRIPAIAYVYFDPSQAVYATTQTTPIPVSVRPNPNDAAGTETDTSVWRIWVTLLVILIVVLAVAGFLWYRTRSQMFRGAAVNPGTATRPLDNSETTKQGRQQTETEPTTAASLAHDALMQLARSNTTDEATAFANTLAQILYEYLADTLALTQRNIDTVREVCVQSGIAESIREELLDLLTKCDYHRFAPVPLSIDERRTLIGRSEGVISNIEMFLITDN
;
A
#
# COMPACT_ATOMS: atom_id res chain seq x y z
N MET A 1 -15.84 -56.78 -2.69
CA MET A 1 -16.06 -56.95 -1.23
C MET A 1 -17.58 -57.04 -1.04
N LYS A 2 -18.25 -58.13 -0.65
CA LYS A 2 -18.08 -59.01 0.55
C LYS A 2 -17.90 -58.14 1.80
N ILE A 3 -18.70 -58.16 2.87
CA ILE A 3 -19.49 -59.21 3.57
C ILE A 3 -20.77 -58.52 4.15
N GLY A 4 -21.92 -59.13 4.50
CA GLY A 4 -22.36 -60.54 4.51
C GLY A 4 -23.85 -60.69 4.93
N CYS A 5 -24.31 -61.94 5.06
CA CYS A 5 -25.73 -62.30 5.20
C CYS A 5 -26.30 -62.22 6.63
N GLY A 6 -27.63 -62.07 6.71
CA GLY A 6 -28.46 -62.50 7.84
C GLY A 6 -29.84 -62.97 7.36
N LYS A 7 -30.09 -64.29 7.37
CA LYS A 7 -31.42 -64.90 7.18
C LYS A 7 -31.96 -65.33 8.55
N ASN A 8 -33.29 -65.32 8.71
CA ASN A 8 -34.13 -66.40 9.30
C ASN A 8 -35.57 -65.85 9.43
N TYR A 9 -36.54 -66.38 8.68
CA TYR A 9 -37.43 -67.49 9.07
C TYR A 9 -38.32 -67.19 10.30
N TYR A 10 -39.62 -67.02 10.07
CA TYR A 10 -40.59 -68.06 10.47
C TYR A 10 -41.91 -67.93 9.68
N SER A 11 -42.46 -69.08 9.29
CA SER A 11 -43.76 -69.21 8.61
C SER A 11 -44.77 -69.90 9.52
N SER A 12 -46.01 -69.45 9.53
CA SER A 12 -47.13 -70.20 10.12
C SER A 12 -48.43 -70.01 9.31
N SER A 13 -48.55 -70.76 8.22
CA SER A 13 -49.80 -70.88 7.47
C SER A 13 -50.76 -71.85 8.18
N VAL A 14 -51.76 -71.32 8.89
CA VAL A 14 -52.85 -72.14 9.43
C VAL A 14 -53.92 -72.34 8.37
N LYS A 15 -54.02 -73.56 7.83
CA LYS A 15 -55.21 -74.01 7.10
C LYS A 15 -56.35 -74.21 8.11
N ALA A 16 -57.46 -73.51 7.92
CA ALA A 16 -58.72 -73.81 8.61
C ALA A 16 -59.67 -74.52 7.64
N ASP A 17 -60.25 -75.63 8.09
CA ASP A 17 -60.98 -76.60 7.28
C ASP A 17 -62.44 -76.16 7.02
N SER A 18 -62.92 -76.27 5.78
CA SER A 18 -64.20 -75.70 5.33
C SER A 18 -65.37 -76.68 5.48
N GLY A 19 -65.75 -76.96 6.73
CA GLY A 19 -66.92 -77.77 7.09
C GLY A 19 -68.27 -77.12 6.79
N VAL A 20 -68.66 -77.03 5.51
CA VAL A 20 -69.94 -76.43 5.09
C VAL A 20 -71.12 -77.38 5.36
N ARG A 21 -71.81 -77.21 6.51
CA ARG A 21 -73.17 -77.73 6.69
C ARG A 21 -74.19 -76.73 6.13
N ARG A 22 -75.11 -77.20 5.28
CA ARG A 22 -76.26 -76.41 4.81
C ARG A 22 -77.18 -76.07 6.00
N ILE A 23 -77.33 -74.79 6.31
CA ILE A 23 -78.39 -74.29 7.21
C ILE A 23 -79.62 -73.94 6.37
N GLY A 24 -80.81 -74.29 6.87
CA GLY A 24 -82.08 -74.15 6.15
C GLY A 24 -82.51 -72.71 5.88
N LYS A 25 -83.46 -72.55 4.94
CA LYS A 25 -84.02 -71.25 4.57
C LYS A 25 -84.68 -70.56 5.78
N LEU A 26 -84.17 -69.40 6.19
CA LEU A 26 -84.89 -68.53 7.12
C LEU A 26 -86.18 -67.98 6.49
N PRO A 27 -87.28 -67.87 7.24
CA PRO A 27 -88.52 -67.26 6.74
C PRO A 27 -88.32 -65.74 6.54
N LYS A 28 -88.87 -65.20 5.44
CA LYS A 28 -88.71 -63.79 5.01
C LYS A 28 -89.22 -62.75 6.02
N THR A 29 -90.00 -63.17 7.02
CA THR A 29 -90.51 -62.32 8.12
C THR A 29 -89.44 -61.98 9.15
N ALA A 30 -88.56 -62.93 9.51
CA ALA A 30 -87.50 -62.70 10.50
C ALA A 30 -86.49 -61.65 10.04
N LEU A 31 -86.14 -61.66 8.74
CA LEU A 31 -85.20 -60.71 8.15
C LEU A 31 -85.73 -59.26 8.18
N ARG A 32 -87.06 -59.07 8.02
CA ARG A 32 -87.70 -57.74 8.07
C ARG A 32 -87.72 -57.15 9.49
N ILE A 33 -87.95 -57.98 10.51
CA ILE A 33 -87.91 -57.54 11.91
C ILE A 33 -86.48 -57.18 12.31
N LEU A 34 -85.49 -57.98 11.92
CA LEU A 34 -84.08 -57.67 12.18
C LEU A 34 -83.63 -56.35 11.52
N PHE A 35 -84.09 -56.09 10.28
CA PHE A 35 -83.82 -54.83 9.59
C PHE A 35 -84.47 -53.63 10.28
N PHE A 36 -85.73 -53.75 10.72
CA PHE A 36 -86.43 -52.67 11.44
C PHE A 36 -85.78 -52.37 12.80
N VAL A 37 -85.35 -53.39 13.54
CA VAL A 37 -84.66 -53.23 14.83
C VAL A 37 -83.25 -52.64 14.64
N CYS A 38 -82.50 -53.06 13.60
CA CYS A 38 -81.23 -52.41 13.27
C CYS A 38 -81.44 -50.95 12.85
N PHE A 39 -82.47 -50.64 12.06
CA PHE A 39 -82.71 -49.27 11.58
C PHE A 39 -83.22 -48.33 12.69
N SER A 40 -84.03 -48.84 13.64
CA SER A 40 -84.47 -48.05 14.80
C SER A 40 -83.32 -47.83 15.81
N VAL A 41 -82.47 -48.83 16.04
CA VAL A 41 -81.26 -48.66 16.88
C VAL A 41 -80.26 -47.71 16.20
N LEU A 42 -80.07 -47.80 14.88
CA LEU A 42 -79.16 -46.91 14.15
C LEU A 42 -79.64 -45.45 14.18
N ASN A 43 -80.93 -45.20 13.97
CA ASN A 43 -81.52 -43.85 14.12
C ASN A 43 -81.46 -43.36 15.57
N ALA A 44 -81.70 -44.22 16.57
CA ALA A 44 -81.60 -43.86 17.99
C ALA A 44 -80.16 -43.49 18.39
N MET A 45 -79.15 -44.17 17.82
CA MET A 45 -77.74 -43.81 18.01
C MET A 45 -77.37 -42.52 17.25
N GLN A 46 -77.99 -42.22 16.11
CA GLN A 46 -77.81 -40.94 15.41
C GLN A 46 -78.45 -39.76 16.15
N SER A 47 -79.65 -39.91 16.71
CA SER A 47 -80.29 -38.85 17.52
C SER A 47 -79.58 -38.59 18.86
N ALA A 48 -78.80 -39.54 19.37
CA ALA A 48 -78.01 -39.36 20.59
C ALA A 48 -76.64 -38.72 20.35
N ALA A 49 -76.25 -38.48 19.08
CA ALA A 49 -74.97 -37.89 18.71
C ALA A 49 -75.01 -36.35 18.58
N GLU A 50 -76.18 -35.74 18.77
CA GLU A 50 -76.38 -34.30 18.59
C GLU A 50 -76.27 -33.55 19.94
N GLN A 51 -75.42 -32.51 19.97
CA GLN A 51 -75.19 -31.59 21.10
C GLN A 51 -74.40 -32.11 22.32
N VAL A 52 -73.16 -32.56 22.09
CA VAL A 52 -72.07 -32.08 22.96
C VAL A 52 -71.68 -30.69 22.43
N PRO A 53 -71.85 -29.58 23.18
CA PRO A 53 -71.41 -28.28 22.72
C PRO A 53 -69.89 -28.30 22.56
N ALA A 54 -69.41 -28.08 21.34
CA ALA A 54 -67.99 -27.94 21.07
C ALA A 54 -67.46 -26.76 21.89
N ARG A 55 -66.57 -27.04 22.84
CA ARG A 55 -65.87 -25.99 23.62
C ARG A 55 -65.22 -25.03 22.61
N PRO A 56 -65.40 -23.71 22.73
CA PRO A 56 -64.87 -22.76 21.76
C PRO A 56 -63.35 -22.92 21.65
N LEU A 57 -62.87 -22.98 20.40
CA LEU A 57 -61.45 -23.09 20.08
C LEU A 57 -60.69 -21.93 20.72
N THR A 58 -59.74 -22.24 21.59
CA THR A 58 -58.95 -21.23 22.31
C THR A 58 -57.73 -20.87 21.48
N ILE A 59 -57.82 -19.79 20.71
CA ILE A 59 -56.73 -19.26 19.90
C ILE A 59 -55.92 -18.26 20.72
N ASN A 60 -54.61 -18.50 20.79
CA ASN A 60 -53.64 -17.60 21.40
C ASN A 60 -52.75 -17.02 20.30
N VAL A 61 -52.56 -15.70 20.32
CA VAL A 61 -51.60 -15.01 19.46
C VAL A 61 -50.53 -14.34 20.29
N ALA A 62 -49.30 -14.34 19.77
CA ALA A 62 -48.15 -13.69 20.38
C ALA A 62 -47.34 -12.97 19.30
N ALA A 63 -46.77 -11.82 19.68
CA ALA A 63 -45.83 -11.09 18.87
C ALA A 63 -44.67 -10.66 19.77
N VAL A 64 -43.44 -10.89 19.35
CA VAL A 64 -42.24 -10.66 20.16
C VAL A 64 -41.15 -10.06 19.29
N VAL A 65 -40.75 -8.82 19.59
CA VAL A 65 -39.58 -8.18 18.96
C VAL A 65 -38.35 -8.30 19.85
N LYS A 66 -37.22 -8.74 19.27
CA LYS A 66 -35.92 -8.85 19.95
C LYS A 66 -34.75 -8.48 19.02
N PRO A 67 -33.78 -7.66 19.47
CA PRO A 67 -33.78 -6.88 20.70
C PRO A 67 -34.73 -5.66 20.60
N ARG A 68 -35.13 -5.10 21.75
CA ARG A 68 -36.00 -3.90 21.84
C ARG A 68 -35.26 -2.57 21.73
N HIS A 69 -33.93 -2.60 21.60
CA HIS A 69 -33.10 -1.44 21.33
C HIS A 69 -32.05 -1.84 20.29
N ILE A 70 -32.06 -1.13 19.16
CA ILE A 70 -31.11 -1.28 18.05
C ILE A 70 -30.54 0.09 17.66
N GLN A 71 -29.46 0.10 16.88
CA GLN A 71 -28.96 1.27 16.17
C GLN A 71 -29.42 1.26 14.71
N LEU A 72 -29.42 2.45 14.09
CA LEU A 72 -29.63 2.57 12.64
C LEU A 72 -28.55 1.76 11.89
N GLY A 73 -28.98 0.78 11.09
CA GLY A 73 -28.09 -0.19 10.41
C GLY A 73 -27.99 -1.55 11.10
N GLU A 74 -28.45 -1.68 12.35
CA GLU A 74 -28.71 -2.99 12.98
C GLU A 74 -30.12 -3.49 12.65
N LYS A 75 -30.37 -4.76 12.98
CA LYS A 75 -31.59 -5.50 12.65
C LYS A 75 -32.25 -6.01 13.92
N ALA A 76 -33.58 -6.00 13.97
CA ALA A 76 -34.34 -6.71 15.00
C ALA A 76 -35.10 -7.88 14.39
N ARG A 77 -35.34 -8.93 15.17
CA ARG A 77 -36.18 -10.07 14.80
C ARG A 77 -37.57 -9.88 15.40
N LEU A 78 -38.60 -10.07 14.59
CA LEU A 78 -39.99 -10.10 15.00
C LEU A 78 -40.53 -11.52 14.82
N ASP A 79 -40.79 -12.20 15.94
CA ASP A 79 -41.44 -13.51 15.98
C ASP A 79 -42.95 -13.31 16.17
N LEU A 80 -43.74 -13.80 15.22
CA LEU A 80 -45.20 -13.76 15.24
C LEU A 80 -45.75 -15.18 15.32
N THR A 81 -46.47 -15.52 16.37
CA THR A 81 -46.95 -16.88 16.64
C THR A 81 -48.46 -16.91 16.83
N ILE A 82 -49.12 -17.88 16.22
CA ILE A 82 -50.51 -18.26 16.52
C ILE A 82 -50.56 -19.73 16.93
N SER A 83 -51.29 -20.03 18.00
CA SER A 83 -51.49 -21.39 18.49
C SER A 83 -52.94 -21.61 18.93
N GLY A 84 -53.37 -22.87 18.95
CA GLY A 84 -54.73 -23.24 19.35
C GLY A 84 -54.83 -24.69 19.79
N ASP A 85 -55.86 -25.01 20.56
CA ASP A 85 -56.10 -26.31 21.20
C ASP A 85 -56.68 -27.40 20.26
N ALA A 86 -56.70 -27.12 18.95
CA ALA A 86 -57.00 -28.09 17.90
C ALA A 86 -56.24 -27.76 16.60
N PHE A 87 -56.38 -28.64 15.60
CA PHE A 87 -55.66 -28.55 14.34
C PHE A 87 -56.13 -27.35 13.50
N ILE A 88 -55.24 -26.36 13.34
CA ILE A 88 -55.53 -25.12 12.61
C ILE A 88 -55.29 -25.34 11.12
N LYS A 89 -56.35 -25.30 10.31
CA LYS A 89 -56.27 -25.41 8.83
C LYS A 89 -56.05 -24.03 8.21
N HIS A 90 -55.01 -23.90 7.38
CA HIS A 90 -54.72 -22.78 6.46
C HIS A 90 -54.91 -21.38 7.09
N ILE A 91 -53.82 -20.82 7.62
CA ILE A 91 -53.80 -19.48 8.22
C ILE A 91 -53.07 -18.54 7.26
N GLU A 92 -53.65 -17.38 6.97
CA GLU A 92 -52.97 -16.31 6.23
C GLU A 92 -51.77 -15.76 7.03
N ALA A 93 -50.76 -15.24 6.33
CA ALA A 93 -49.68 -14.51 6.99
C ALA A 93 -50.23 -13.28 7.74
N PRO A 94 -49.79 -13.02 8.98
CA PRO A 94 -50.26 -11.90 9.77
C PRO A 94 -49.91 -10.57 9.09
N LYS A 95 -50.86 -9.64 9.14
CA LYS A 95 -50.74 -8.29 8.57
C LYS A 95 -50.35 -7.32 9.68
N PHE A 96 -49.45 -6.40 9.40
CA PHE A 96 -48.98 -5.39 10.35
C PHE A 96 -48.55 -4.12 9.59
N ASN A 97 -48.58 -2.97 10.26
CA ASN A 97 -48.30 -1.68 9.65
C ASN A 97 -47.22 -0.89 10.41
N PHE A 98 -45.95 -1.26 10.22
CA PHE A 98 -44.80 -0.54 10.78
C PHE A 98 -44.28 0.58 9.87
N LEU A 99 -45.10 1.03 8.90
CA LEU A 99 -44.72 2.01 7.89
C LEU A 99 -44.76 3.44 8.45
N PRO A 100 -43.84 4.34 8.04
CA PRO A 100 -42.68 4.13 7.16
C PRO A 100 -41.38 3.78 7.93
N ALA A 101 -41.45 3.43 9.22
CA ALA A 101 -40.28 3.36 10.09
C ALA A 101 -39.38 2.12 9.88
N PHE A 102 -39.93 1.01 9.38
CA PHE A 102 -39.19 -0.24 9.18
C PHE A 102 -39.47 -0.87 7.82
N LEU A 103 -38.42 -1.42 7.21
CA LEU A 103 -38.53 -2.43 6.16
C LEU A 103 -38.57 -3.81 6.85
N ALA A 104 -39.65 -4.57 6.66
CA ALA A 104 -39.83 -5.90 7.22
C ALA A 104 -39.59 -6.98 6.16
N VAL A 105 -38.53 -7.78 6.32
CA VAL A 105 -38.14 -8.86 5.40
C VAL A 105 -38.54 -10.21 5.98
N PRO A 106 -39.36 -11.04 5.31
CA PRO A 106 -39.68 -12.38 5.80
C PRO A 106 -38.44 -13.29 5.76
N LEU A 107 -38.17 -14.01 6.84
CA LEU A 107 -37.06 -14.97 6.94
C LEU A 107 -37.53 -16.41 6.72
N HIS A 108 -38.41 -16.90 7.58
CA HIS A 108 -38.96 -18.26 7.49
C HIS A 108 -40.34 -18.36 8.18
N THR A 109 -41.04 -19.45 7.90
CA THR A 109 -42.30 -19.83 8.55
C THR A 109 -42.16 -21.26 9.08
N GLU A 110 -42.60 -21.51 10.30
CA GLU A 110 -42.51 -22.81 10.98
C GLU A 110 -43.89 -23.27 11.47
N THR A 111 -44.16 -24.57 11.36
CA THR A 111 -45.38 -25.19 11.88
C THR A 111 -45.00 -26.31 12.82
N THR A 112 -45.29 -26.15 14.11
CA THR A 112 -44.97 -27.13 15.16
C THR A 112 -46.25 -27.78 15.68
N PRO A 113 -46.46 -29.09 15.43
CA PRO A 113 -47.55 -29.83 16.05
C PRO A 113 -47.23 -30.09 17.53
N ARG A 114 -48.23 -29.95 18.39
CA ARG A 114 -48.16 -30.27 19.83
C ARG A 114 -49.28 -31.24 20.18
N LEU A 115 -49.00 -32.21 21.03
CA LEU A 115 -50.02 -33.15 21.52
C LEU A 115 -50.47 -32.72 22.91
N GLU A 116 -51.70 -32.22 23.02
CA GLU A 116 -52.31 -31.84 24.30
C GLU A 116 -53.61 -32.63 24.50
N SER A 117 -53.72 -33.37 25.61
CA SER A 117 -54.96 -34.03 26.06
C SER A 117 -55.74 -34.79 24.97
N SER A 118 -55.04 -35.65 24.22
CA SER A 118 -55.51 -36.44 23.06
C SER A 118 -55.89 -35.68 21.78
N LYS A 119 -55.58 -34.38 21.69
CA LYS A 119 -55.75 -33.55 20.47
C LYS A 119 -54.42 -33.07 19.90
N ILE A 120 -54.35 -32.93 18.58
CA ILE A 120 -53.24 -32.26 17.89
C ILE A 120 -53.52 -30.76 17.89
N ALA A 121 -52.85 -30.04 18.79
CA ALA A 121 -52.71 -28.59 18.74
C ALA A 121 -51.66 -28.23 17.67
N VAL A 122 -51.81 -27.09 17.00
CA VAL A 122 -50.83 -26.59 16.03
C VAL A 122 -50.41 -25.18 16.42
N SER A 123 -49.10 -24.93 16.44
CA SER A 123 -48.51 -23.61 16.61
C SER A 123 -47.79 -23.24 15.31
N MET A 124 -48.22 -22.17 14.65
CA MET A 124 -47.57 -21.64 13.45
C MET A 124 -46.88 -20.31 13.77
N ALA A 125 -45.66 -20.14 13.28
CA ALA A 125 -44.82 -18.99 13.54
C ALA A 125 -44.26 -18.40 12.24
N TRP A 126 -44.31 -17.07 12.12
CA TRP A 126 -43.64 -16.30 11.07
C TRP A 126 -42.54 -15.46 11.68
N VAL A 127 -41.38 -15.46 11.03
CA VAL A 127 -40.21 -14.73 11.50
C VAL A 127 -39.85 -13.66 10.48
N TYR A 128 -39.81 -12.41 10.93
CA TYR A 128 -39.44 -11.26 10.11
C TYR A 128 -38.17 -10.59 10.66
N GLU A 129 -37.33 -10.09 9.75
CA GLU A 129 -36.24 -9.19 10.05
C GLU A 129 -36.71 -7.73 9.84
N LEU A 130 -36.62 -6.91 10.87
CA LEU A 130 -36.96 -5.50 10.86
C LEU A 130 -35.69 -4.66 10.68
N ILE A 131 -35.63 -3.91 9.58
CA ILE A 131 -34.54 -3.01 9.22
C ILE A 131 -35.01 -1.56 9.40
N PRO A 132 -34.49 -0.80 10.39
CA PRO A 132 -34.95 0.55 10.69
C PRO A 132 -34.57 1.53 9.58
N GLN A 133 -35.50 2.44 9.26
CA GLN A 133 -35.32 3.50 8.27
C GLN A 133 -35.12 4.88 8.91
N ALA A 134 -35.45 5.02 10.20
CA ALA A 134 -35.34 6.28 10.94
C ALA A 134 -34.90 6.04 12.41
N VAL A 135 -34.36 7.09 13.04
CA VAL A 135 -34.00 7.12 14.47
C VAL A 135 -35.22 7.59 15.28
N GLY A 136 -35.54 6.92 16.39
CA GLY A 136 -36.69 7.25 17.21
C GLY A 136 -37.16 6.11 18.11
N ASP A 137 -38.19 6.39 18.92
CA ASP A 137 -38.94 5.37 19.65
C ASP A 137 -40.20 5.03 18.85
N PHE A 138 -40.31 3.78 18.39
CA PHE A 138 -41.41 3.33 17.54
C PHE A 138 -42.29 2.32 18.28
N SER A 139 -43.61 2.55 18.24
CA SER A 139 -44.59 1.56 18.64
C SER A 139 -44.78 0.56 17.50
N LEU A 140 -44.62 -0.74 17.76
CA LEU A 140 -44.95 -1.80 16.83
C LEU A 140 -46.35 -2.32 17.20
N SER A 141 -47.40 -1.58 16.80
CA SER A 141 -48.79 -1.94 17.07
C SER A 141 -49.42 -2.73 15.92
N ASP A 142 -50.68 -3.14 16.12
CA ASP A 142 -51.59 -3.59 15.05
C ASP A 142 -51.12 -4.82 14.24
N VAL A 143 -50.46 -5.78 14.91
CA VAL A 143 -50.25 -7.10 14.33
C VAL A 143 -51.56 -7.89 14.39
N ARG A 144 -52.12 -8.15 13.21
CA ARG A 144 -53.42 -8.78 13.00
C ARG A 144 -53.25 -10.16 12.34
N PHE A 145 -53.73 -11.20 13.02
CA PHE A 145 -53.86 -12.55 12.50
C PHE A 145 -55.33 -12.78 12.12
N ALA A 146 -55.61 -13.19 10.88
CA ALA A 146 -56.96 -13.53 10.43
C ALA A 146 -57.14 -15.05 10.46
N TYR A 147 -58.20 -15.53 11.12
CA TYR A 147 -58.54 -16.95 11.15
C TYR A 147 -60.06 -17.18 11.24
N GLN A 148 -60.61 -17.99 10.34
CA GLN A 148 -62.05 -18.32 10.26
C GLN A 148 -62.98 -17.09 10.27
N GLY A 149 -62.54 -15.98 9.67
CA GLY A 149 -63.29 -14.72 9.63
C GLY A 149 -63.19 -13.85 10.88
N SER A 150 -62.48 -14.32 11.93
CA SER A 150 -62.18 -13.56 13.14
C SER A 150 -60.76 -12.98 13.09
N ASP A 151 -60.61 -11.78 13.66
CA ASP A 151 -59.32 -11.12 13.81
C ASP A 151 -58.77 -11.26 15.23
N TYR A 152 -57.50 -11.64 15.33
CA TYR A 152 -56.76 -11.74 16.59
C TYR A 152 -55.59 -10.75 16.55
N PHE A 153 -55.42 -9.97 17.62
CA PHE A 153 -54.43 -8.90 17.69
C PHE A 153 -53.33 -9.24 18.69
N ALA A 154 -52.07 -8.98 18.31
CA ALA A 154 -50.93 -9.08 19.20
C ALA A 154 -50.13 -7.77 19.21
N ASN A 155 -49.50 -7.46 20.34
CA ASN A 155 -48.70 -6.25 20.52
C ASN A 155 -47.25 -6.62 20.92
N PRO A 156 -46.27 -6.58 19.99
CA PRO A 156 -44.86 -6.83 20.31
C PRO A 156 -44.21 -5.76 21.20
N GLY A 157 -44.85 -4.59 21.36
CA GLY A 157 -44.43 -3.46 22.18
C GLY A 157 -43.72 -2.37 21.39
N SER A 158 -42.86 -1.60 22.04
CA SER A 158 -42.05 -0.58 21.40
C SER A 158 -40.61 -1.06 21.14
N ILE A 159 -39.99 -0.48 20.10
CA ILE A 159 -38.58 -0.63 19.78
C ILE A 159 -37.92 0.76 19.71
N ARG A 160 -36.77 0.90 20.37
CA ARG A 160 -35.92 2.10 20.29
C ARG A 160 -34.86 1.92 19.21
N VAL A 161 -34.78 2.88 18.29
CA VAL A 161 -33.70 2.99 17.31
C VAL A 161 -32.86 4.21 17.65
N SER A 162 -31.62 4.01 18.09
CA SER A 162 -30.65 5.11 18.24
C SER A 162 -29.82 5.30 16.97
N SER A 163 -29.15 6.44 16.82
CA SER A 163 -28.21 6.66 15.72
C SER A 163 -26.99 5.72 15.83
N ALA A 164 -26.38 5.38 14.68
CA ALA A 164 -25.20 4.50 14.64
C ALA A 164 -23.99 5.06 15.39
N ASP A 165 -23.92 6.38 15.53
CA ASP A 165 -22.84 7.10 16.23
C ASP A 165 -23.00 7.12 17.76
N THR A 166 -24.16 6.72 18.29
CA THR A 166 -24.55 6.96 19.69
C THR A 166 -25.12 5.71 20.35
N TYR A 167 -24.57 5.37 21.52
CA TYR A 167 -25.12 4.40 22.46
C TYR A 167 -25.55 5.09 23.74
N ILE A 168 -26.72 4.70 24.25
CA ILE A 168 -27.24 5.13 25.54
C ILE A 168 -27.43 3.88 26.38
N ASP A 169 -26.74 3.79 27.51
CA ASP A 169 -26.95 2.71 28.47
C ASP A 169 -28.28 2.97 29.20
N VAL A 170 -29.19 2.00 29.12
CA VAL A 170 -30.55 2.15 29.69
C VAL A 170 -30.53 2.11 31.22
N SER A 171 -29.54 1.46 31.83
CA SER A 171 -29.44 1.27 33.28
C SER A 171 -28.84 2.49 33.99
N THR A 172 -27.76 3.06 33.45
CA THR A 172 -27.07 4.23 34.02
C THR A 172 -27.53 5.55 33.41
N ARG A 173 -28.25 5.51 32.28
CA ARG A 173 -28.53 6.66 31.40
C ARG A 173 -27.27 7.35 30.86
N SER A 174 -26.11 6.68 30.91
CA SER A 174 -24.88 7.20 30.32
C SER A 174 -25.03 7.32 28.81
N THR A 175 -24.36 8.30 28.22
CA THR A 175 -24.36 8.53 26.76
C THR A 175 -22.92 8.40 26.27
N HIS A 176 -22.74 7.60 25.22
CA HIS A 176 -21.48 7.34 24.52
C HIS A 176 -21.69 7.70 23.05
N GLN A 177 -20.91 8.64 22.50
CA GLN A 177 -21.06 9.12 21.13
C GLN A 177 -19.70 9.20 20.44
N VAL A 178 -19.64 8.87 19.16
CA VAL A 178 -18.48 9.15 18.29
C VAL A 178 -18.77 10.28 17.31
N LYS A 179 -17.77 11.11 17.02
CA LYS A 179 -17.84 12.15 15.98
C LYS A 179 -16.55 12.19 15.20
N VAL A 180 -16.64 12.67 13.95
CA VAL A 180 -15.48 13.02 13.13
C VAL A 180 -15.66 14.43 12.60
N SER A 181 -14.56 15.16 12.49
CA SER A 181 -14.51 16.47 11.85
C SER A 181 -13.20 16.63 11.09
N VAL A 182 -13.25 17.41 10.02
CA VAL A 182 -12.09 18.04 9.41
C VAL A 182 -12.10 19.54 9.73
N ASN A 183 -10.93 20.17 9.82
CA ASN A 183 -10.85 21.63 9.96
C ASN A 183 -11.15 22.37 8.64
N ILE A 184 -10.88 21.73 7.50
CA ILE A 184 -11.05 22.29 6.15
C ILE A 184 -11.78 21.26 5.29
N SER A 185 -12.92 21.64 4.71
CA SER A 185 -13.72 20.79 3.80
C SER A 185 -13.27 20.84 2.34
N GLU A 186 -12.62 21.94 1.94
CA GLU A 186 -12.14 22.21 0.58
C GLU A 186 -10.63 22.51 0.57
N PRO A 187 -9.78 21.52 0.92
CA PRO A 187 -8.34 21.71 0.94
C PRO A 187 -7.79 21.82 -0.50
N TYR A 188 -6.71 22.56 -0.68
CA TYR A 188 -5.91 22.45 -1.91
C TYR A 188 -5.15 21.13 -1.97
N LEU A 189 -4.78 20.69 -3.18
CA LEU A 189 -3.88 19.56 -3.40
C LEU A 189 -2.61 19.70 -2.55
N ASN A 190 -2.23 18.62 -1.84
CA ASN A 190 -1.10 18.54 -0.93
C ASN A 190 -1.11 19.54 0.27
N ALA A 191 -2.19 20.30 0.48
CA ALA A 191 -2.33 21.19 1.63
C ALA A 191 -2.63 20.39 2.92
N PRO A 192 -2.08 20.80 4.08
CA PRO A 192 -2.37 20.16 5.36
C PRO A 192 -3.83 20.39 5.77
N LEU A 193 -4.54 19.31 6.08
CA LEU A 193 -5.80 19.36 6.83
C LEU A 193 -5.73 18.46 8.06
N THR A 194 -6.48 18.81 9.10
CA THR A 194 -6.55 18.08 10.36
C THR A 194 -7.85 17.28 10.40
N TYR A 195 -7.73 15.96 10.47
CA TYR A 195 -8.82 15.03 10.77
C TYR A 195 -8.83 14.73 12.28
N THR A 196 -9.97 14.94 12.92
CA THR A 196 -10.17 14.63 14.34
C THR A 196 -11.31 13.65 14.50
N PHE A 197 -11.00 12.47 15.04
CA PHE A 197 -12.00 11.56 15.61
C PHE A 197 -12.17 11.89 17.10
N ARG A 198 -13.41 11.99 17.57
CA ARG A 198 -13.77 12.24 18.96
C ARG A 198 -14.62 11.10 19.51
N TYR A 199 -14.26 10.61 20.69
CA TYR A 199 -15.14 9.80 21.52
C TYR A 199 -15.61 10.64 22.71
N LEU A 200 -16.92 10.77 22.87
CA LEU A 200 -17.57 11.56 23.91
C LEU A 200 -18.36 10.64 24.83
N TYR A 201 -18.10 10.67 26.14
CA TYR A 201 -18.85 9.84 27.10
C TYR A 201 -19.19 10.58 28.40
N THR A 202 -20.34 10.28 29.00
CA THR A 202 -20.77 10.90 30.28
C THR A 202 -20.36 10.11 31.52
N ALA A 203 -20.00 8.83 31.37
CA ALA A 203 -19.53 7.96 32.44
C ALA A 203 -18.63 6.86 31.86
N VAL A 204 -17.67 6.35 32.63
CA VAL A 204 -16.86 5.18 32.25
C VAL A 204 -17.73 3.92 32.35
N LEU A 205 -17.57 2.98 31.41
CA LEU A 205 -18.32 1.72 31.43
C LEU A 205 -17.75 0.75 32.48
N PRO A 206 -18.60 -0.03 33.18
CA PRO A 206 -18.15 -1.01 34.17
C PRO A 206 -17.64 -2.29 33.48
N THR A 207 -16.59 -2.16 32.67
CA THR A 207 -15.98 -3.24 31.89
C THR A 207 -14.47 -3.28 32.08
N GLN A 208 -13.88 -4.49 32.01
CA GLN A 208 -12.42 -4.68 32.10
C GLN A 208 -11.70 -4.32 30.79
N GLU A 209 -12.40 -4.34 29.66
CA GLU A 209 -11.89 -3.88 28.36
C GLU A 209 -12.12 -2.38 28.20
N SER A 210 -11.16 -1.69 27.57
CA SER A 210 -11.29 -0.27 27.18
C SER A 210 -11.97 -0.13 25.81
N PRO A 211 -12.74 0.96 25.58
CA PRO A 211 -13.21 1.34 24.26
C PRO A 211 -12.05 1.45 23.27
N THR A 212 -12.16 0.80 22.10
CA THR A 212 -11.06 0.73 21.12
C THR A 212 -11.47 1.38 19.80
N PRO A 213 -10.89 2.55 19.43
CA PRO A 213 -11.19 3.20 18.17
C PRO A 213 -10.51 2.48 16.99
N ARG A 214 -11.22 2.43 15.87
CA ARG A 214 -10.73 1.92 14.58
C ARG A 214 -10.98 3.01 13.54
N LEU A 215 -9.94 3.79 13.29
CA LEU A 215 -9.94 4.85 12.28
C LEU A 215 -9.95 4.25 10.86
N PRO A 216 -10.52 4.95 9.87
CA PRO A 216 -10.52 4.49 8.49
C PRO A 216 -9.10 4.48 7.89
N THR A 217 -8.95 3.79 6.76
CA THR A 217 -7.79 3.96 5.87
C THR A 217 -7.92 5.24 5.06
N PHE A 218 -6.80 5.86 4.73
CA PHE A 218 -6.73 7.14 4.02
C PHE A 218 -5.93 6.98 2.69
N PRO A 219 -6.41 6.19 1.71
CA PRO A 219 -5.62 5.79 0.55
C PRO A 219 -5.22 6.93 -0.39
N ASP A 220 -5.98 8.02 -0.41
CA ASP A 220 -5.71 9.20 -1.25
C ASP A 220 -5.02 10.35 -0.49
N PHE A 221 -4.45 10.06 0.69
CA PHE A 221 -3.74 11.03 1.53
C PHE A 221 -2.39 10.48 2.00
N LEU A 222 -1.38 11.34 2.06
CA LEU A 222 -0.27 11.11 2.98
C LEU A 222 -0.77 11.38 4.41
N VAL A 223 -0.41 10.52 5.36
CA VAL A 223 -0.88 10.59 6.76
C VAL A 223 0.30 10.88 7.68
N GLU A 224 0.17 11.93 8.48
CA GLU A 224 1.06 12.24 9.59
C GLU A 224 0.28 12.07 10.90
N GLU A 225 0.79 11.23 11.80
CA GLU A 225 0.20 11.05 13.12
C GLU A 225 0.57 12.21 14.04
N LEU A 226 -0.41 12.74 14.76
CA LEU A 226 -0.21 13.82 15.72
C LEU A 226 -0.32 13.27 17.15
N PRO A 227 0.42 13.82 18.13
CA PRO A 227 0.38 13.34 19.50
C PRO A 227 -1.03 13.45 20.09
N THR A 228 -1.52 12.36 20.68
CA THR A 228 -2.80 12.31 21.39
C THR A 228 -2.78 13.29 22.57
N GLN A 229 -3.81 14.14 22.66
CA GLN A 229 -3.98 15.06 23.78
C GLN A 229 -4.68 14.36 24.96
N PRO A 230 -4.43 14.79 26.21
CA PRO A 230 -5.15 14.24 27.36
C PRO A 230 -6.66 14.52 27.25
N PRO A 231 -7.53 13.63 27.75
CA PRO A 231 -8.98 13.83 27.68
C PRO A 231 -9.41 15.07 28.46
N TYR A 232 -10.36 15.83 27.92
CA TYR A 232 -10.91 17.03 28.55
C TYR A 232 -12.43 16.93 28.72
N THR A 233 -13.02 17.83 29.50
CA THR A 233 -14.49 17.87 29.68
C THR A 233 -15.13 18.99 28.85
N GLN A 234 -16.30 18.70 28.28
CA GLN A 234 -17.08 19.64 27.47
C GLN A 234 -18.57 19.54 27.84
N GLN A 235 -19.24 20.67 28.04
CA GLN A 235 -20.69 20.69 28.20
C GLN A 235 -21.41 20.74 26.85
N ILE A 236 -22.34 19.82 26.64
CA ILE A 236 -23.17 19.71 25.43
C ILE A 236 -24.61 19.49 25.87
N ARG A 237 -25.50 20.45 25.55
CA ARG A 237 -26.94 20.41 25.87
C ARG A 237 -27.23 20.10 27.36
N GLY A 238 -26.49 20.74 28.27
CA GLY A 238 -26.66 20.58 29.72
C GLY A 238 -26.09 19.28 30.31
N LYS A 239 -25.41 18.44 29.53
CA LYS A 239 -24.64 17.29 30.01
C LYS A 239 -23.15 17.54 29.87
N THR A 240 -22.36 17.17 30.89
CA THR A 240 -20.90 17.13 30.79
C THR A 240 -20.47 15.81 30.14
N PHE A 241 -19.66 15.90 29.10
CA PHE A 241 -18.98 14.78 28.45
C PHE A 241 -17.48 14.87 28.71
N TRP A 242 -16.84 13.74 28.95
CA TRP A 242 -15.42 13.55 28.70
C TRP A 242 -15.22 13.39 27.19
N VAL A 243 -14.16 13.98 26.65
CA VAL A 243 -13.84 13.99 25.22
C VAL A 243 -12.41 13.48 25.05
N GLU A 244 -12.29 12.35 24.34
CA GLU A 244 -11.03 11.78 23.87
C GLU A 244 -10.87 12.09 22.38
N GLU A 245 -9.72 12.63 21.96
CA GLU A 245 -9.44 12.98 20.57
C GLU A 245 -8.29 12.17 19.98
N HIS A 246 -8.53 11.56 18.82
CA HIS A 246 -7.49 11.00 17.96
C HIS A 246 -7.34 11.89 16.73
N VAL A 247 -6.19 12.55 16.63
CA VAL A 247 -5.92 13.59 15.63
C VAL A 247 -4.89 13.10 14.62
N ARG A 248 -5.14 13.34 13.34
CA ARG A 248 -4.20 13.07 12.23
C ARG A 248 -4.14 14.27 11.32
N ARG A 249 -2.95 14.55 10.78
CA ARG A 249 -2.81 15.48 9.65
C ARG A 249 -2.81 14.68 8.36
N LEU A 250 -3.59 15.13 7.40
CA LEU A 250 -3.76 14.49 6.10
C LEU A 250 -3.34 15.48 5.00
N TYR A 251 -2.65 14.98 3.98
CA TYR A 251 -2.26 15.75 2.81
C TYR A 251 -2.86 15.10 1.57
N PRO A 252 -3.90 15.69 0.92
CA PRO A 252 -4.55 15.09 -0.22
C PRO A 252 -3.60 14.91 -1.40
N GLN A 253 -3.55 13.72 -1.98
CA GLN A 253 -2.66 13.38 -3.11
C GLN A 253 -3.34 13.46 -4.49
N LYS A 254 -4.64 13.75 -4.53
CA LYS A 254 -5.45 13.90 -5.76
C LYS A 254 -6.49 15.00 -5.59
N THR A 255 -6.89 15.63 -6.68
CA THR A 255 -7.97 16.63 -6.74
C THR A 255 -9.35 16.00 -6.91
N GLY A 256 -10.41 16.76 -6.64
CA GLY A 256 -11.80 16.34 -6.79
C GLY A 256 -12.44 15.81 -5.50
N GLN A 257 -13.58 15.12 -5.65
CA GLN A 257 -14.33 14.62 -4.49
C GLN A 257 -13.70 13.37 -3.89
N ILE A 258 -13.29 13.43 -2.63
CA ILE A 258 -12.76 12.30 -1.87
C ILE A 258 -13.70 12.01 -0.69
N VAL A 259 -14.01 10.74 -0.46
CA VAL A 259 -14.86 10.31 0.66
C VAL A 259 -14.02 9.55 1.69
N ILE A 260 -13.79 10.17 2.84
CA ILE A 260 -13.22 9.49 4.02
C ILE A 260 -14.30 8.55 4.57
N LYS A 261 -13.96 7.26 4.63
CA LYS A 261 -14.85 6.20 5.15
C LYS A 261 -15.18 6.44 6.64
N PRO A 262 -16.32 5.95 7.14
CA PRO A 262 -16.64 6.00 8.56
C PRO A 262 -15.52 5.46 9.46
N ALA A 263 -15.29 6.13 10.59
CA ALA A 263 -14.57 5.57 11.71
C ALA A 263 -15.52 4.73 12.57
N THR A 264 -14.97 3.79 13.33
CA THR A 264 -15.74 2.99 14.30
C THR A 264 -15.10 2.99 15.67
N LEU A 265 -15.91 2.80 16.71
CA LEU A 265 -15.47 2.55 18.08
C LEU A 265 -16.05 1.23 18.54
N LEU A 266 -15.19 0.28 18.88
CA LEU A 266 -15.59 -0.95 19.56
C LEU A 266 -15.78 -0.65 21.04
N LEU A 267 -17.04 -0.62 21.48
CA LEU A 267 -17.45 -0.28 22.83
C LEU A 267 -17.76 -1.58 23.59
N PRO A 268 -16.93 -2.00 24.56
CA PRO A 268 -17.24 -3.14 25.42
C PRO A 268 -18.40 -2.74 26.36
N ILE A 269 -19.41 -3.61 26.47
CA ILE A 269 -20.58 -3.40 27.33
C ILE A 269 -20.80 -4.64 28.21
N PRO A 270 -21.52 -4.55 29.35
CA PRO A 270 -21.68 -5.69 30.27
C PRO A 270 -22.29 -6.97 29.68
N ARG A 271 -22.89 -6.90 28.48
CA ARG A 271 -23.46 -8.04 27.75
C ARG A 271 -22.98 -8.09 26.29
N GLY A 272 -21.66 -7.98 26.08
CA GLY A 272 -21.02 -8.16 24.78
C GLY A 272 -20.29 -6.90 24.30
N ARG A 273 -20.38 -6.59 23.01
CA ARG A 273 -19.75 -5.40 22.42
C ARG A 273 -20.73 -4.69 21.50
N LYS A 274 -20.65 -3.35 21.48
CA LYS A 274 -21.37 -2.48 20.55
C LYS A 274 -20.35 -1.82 19.62
N THR A 275 -20.72 -1.55 18.38
CA THR A 275 -19.88 -0.78 17.46
C THR A 275 -20.54 0.55 17.17
N LEU A 276 -19.97 1.65 17.64
CA LEU A 276 -20.42 2.98 17.22
C LEU A 276 -19.76 3.30 15.88
N THR A 277 -20.50 3.86 14.93
CA THR A 277 -20.02 4.17 13.57
C THR A 277 -20.34 5.62 13.23
N THR A 278 -19.36 6.36 12.74
CA THR A 278 -19.53 7.76 12.37
C THR A 278 -20.19 7.91 11.00
N GLY A 279 -20.61 9.13 10.64
CA GLY A 279 -20.86 9.44 9.24
C GLY A 279 -19.56 9.36 8.41
N PRO A 280 -19.64 9.13 7.09
CA PRO A 280 -18.53 9.40 6.17
C PRO A 280 -18.32 10.93 6.06
N LEU A 281 -17.09 11.36 5.81
CA LEU A 281 -16.79 12.76 5.49
C LEU A 281 -16.52 12.90 3.99
N LYS A 282 -17.15 13.89 3.35
CA LYS A 282 -16.89 14.26 1.96
C LYS A 282 -15.98 15.48 1.94
N LEU A 283 -14.91 15.42 1.15
CA LEU A 283 -13.98 16.51 0.89
C LEU A 283 -14.01 16.85 -0.60
N ASN A 284 -13.84 18.13 -0.94
CA ASN A 284 -13.66 18.58 -2.33
C ASN A 284 -12.27 19.18 -2.48
N VAL A 285 -11.31 18.40 -2.98
CA VAL A 285 -9.91 18.82 -3.05
C VAL A 285 -9.69 19.70 -4.27
N GLN A 286 -9.32 20.95 -4.04
CA GLN A 286 -9.11 21.95 -5.07
C GLN A 286 -7.74 21.79 -5.76
N PRO A 287 -7.63 21.97 -7.09
CA PRO A 287 -6.33 22.11 -7.76
C PRO A 287 -5.63 23.40 -7.31
N LEU A 288 -4.31 23.45 -7.44
CA LEU A 288 -3.57 24.70 -7.25
C LEU A 288 -3.95 25.71 -8.35
N PRO A 289 -4.06 27.02 -8.06
CA PRO A 289 -4.41 28.02 -9.07
C PRO A 289 -3.33 28.13 -10.15
N GLU A 290 -3.68 27.97 -11.44
CA GLU A 290 -2.71 28.18 -12.53
C GLU A 290 -2.40 29.66 -12.78
N ILE A 291 -3.32 30.57 -12.43
CA ILE A 291 -3.11 32.01 -12.51
C ILE A 291 -2.17 32.45 -11.38
N GLY A 292 -1.08 33.14 -11.72
CA GLY A 292 -0.09 33.63 -10.76
C GLY A 292 0.97 32.61 -10.33
N LYS A 293 0.90 31.37 -10.84
CA LYS A 293 1.86 30.28 -10.59
C LYS A 293 3.23 30.58 -11.20
N PRO A 294 4.29 30.83 -10.38
CA PRO A 294 5.58 31.22 -10.93
C PRO A 294 6.34 30.05 -11.58
N PRO A 295 7.20 30.28 -12.59
CA PRO A 295 7.96 29.24 -13.28
C PRO A 295 9.00 28.51 -12.40
N HIS A 296 9.23 29.00 -11.18
CA HIS A 296 10.14 28.43 -10.18
C HIS A 296 9.41 27.93 -8.92
N PHE A 297 8.10 27.69 -9.00
CA PHE A 297 7.33 27.04 -7.93
C PHE A 297 7.91 25.65 -7.61
N SER A 298 8.20 25.38 -6.32
CA SER A 298 8.84 24.12 -5.89
C SER A 298 7.87 22.96 -5.65
N GLY A 299 6.56 23.13 -5.91
CA GLY A 299 5.54 22.15 -5.53
C GLY A 299 5.15 22.19 -4.04
N ALA A 300 5.82 23.01 -3.23
CA ALA A 300 5.56 23.10 -1.80
C ALA A 300 4.25 23.84 -1.48
N VAL A 301 3.41 23.22 -0.64
CA VAL A 301 2.11 23.75 -0.22
C VAL A 301 2.07 23.85 1.30
N GLY A 302 1.76 25.04 1.83
CA GLY A 302 1.84 25.37 3.26
C GLY A 302 2.49 26.74 3.52
N GLU A 303 2.96 26.95 4.74
CA GLU A 303 3.71 28.14 5.19
C GLU A 303 5.18 27.74 5.37
N TYR A 304 6.14 28.38 4.68
CA TYR A 304 7.56 27.97 4.71
C TYR A 304 8.55 29.13 4.89
N GLN A 305 9.65 28.81 5.57
CA GLN A 305 10.87 29.60 5.69
C GLN A 305 12.03 28.87 4.99
N ILE A 306 13.03 29.63 4.54
CA ILE A 306 14.30 29.09 4.05
C ILE A 306 15.48 29.79 4.75
N SER A 307 16.51 29.02 5.11
CA SER A 307 17.80 29.53 5.56
C SER A 307 18.93 28.90 4.74
N ALA A 308 20.06 29.60 4.67
CA ALA A 308 21.28 29.13 4.02
C ALA A 308 22.46 29.27 4.98
N GLN A 309 23.34 28.28 4.98
CA GLN A 309 24.60 28.31 5.71
C GLN A 309 25.71 27.66 4.87
N VAL A 310 26.92 28.19 4.97
CA VAL A 310 28.12 27.53 4.43
C VAL A 310 28.91 26.88 5.55
N ASP A 311 29.58 25.77 5.26
CA ASP A 311 30.54 25.11 6.16
C ASP A 311 31.77 25.99 6.44
N ARG A 312 32.22 26.77 5.45
CA ARG A 312 33.44 27.60 5.52
C ARG A 312 33.22 28.96 4.85
N THR A 313 33.61 30.04 5.54
CA THR A 313 33.58 31.41 5.00
C THR A 313 34.87 31.81 4.27
N SER A 314 35.88 30.94 4.27
CA SER A 314 37.08 31.10 3.43
C SER A 314 37.53 29.74 2.90
N VAL A 315 37.89 29.71 1.62
CA VAL A 315 38.23 28.51 0.84
C VAL A 315 39.33 28.86 -0.17
N GLU A 316 40.03 27.86 -0.69
CA GLU A 316 41.02 28.04 -1.76
C GLU A 316 40.36 27.85 -3.14
N THR A 317 40.96 28.40 -4.18
CA THR A 317 40.48 28.23 -5.57
C THR A 317 40.54 26.76 -5.97
N GLY A 318 39.50 26.27 -6.64
CA GLY A 318 39.34 24.86 -6.99
C GLY A 318 38.91 23.93 -5.83
N SER A 319 38.90 24.40 -4.58
CA SER A 319 38.43 23.60 -3.43
C SER A 319 36.93 23.76 -3.21
N ALA A 320 36.21 22.66 -3.01
CA ALA A 320 34.77 22.70 -2.72
C ALA A 320 34.47 23.28 -1.32
N LEU A 321 33.36 24.01 -1.22
CA LEU A 321 32.68 24.33 0.05
C LEU A 321 31.22 23.86 0.00
N THR A 322 30.63 23.57 1.15
CA THR A 322 29.27 23.05 1.25
C THR A 322 28.29 24.17 1.60
N LEU A 323 27.31 24.41 0.73
CA LEU A 323 26.14 25.24 0.99
C LEU A 323 24.97 24.35 1.43
N SER A 324 24.56 24.46 2.69
CA SER A 324 23.38 23.82 3.24
C SER A 324 22.19 24.77 3.19
N LEU A 325 21.13 24.38 2.47
CA LEU A 325 19.84 25.06 2.45
C LEU A 325 18.85 24.28 3.32
N GLN A 326 18.34 24.91 4.38
CA GLN A 326 17.33 24.32 5.24
C GLN A 326 15.97 24.97 4.96
N ILE A 327 14.98 24.13 4.66
CA ILE A 327 13.58 24.51 4.49
C ILE A 327 12.83 24.03 5.73
N SER A 328 12.03 24.89 6.33
CA SER A 328 11.20 24.58 7.51
C SER A 328 9.81 25.20 7.34
N GLY A 329 8.79 24.64 8.00
CA GLY A 329 7.44 25.19 7.83
C GLY A 329 6.27 24.34 8.34
N ARG A 330 5.07 24.81 8.05
CA ARG A 330 3.78 24.13 8.27
C ARG A 330 3.19 23.73 6.93
N GLY A 331 3.49 22.51 6.50
CA GLY A 331 3.05 21.94 5.24
C GLY A 331 3.65 20.55 5.05
N ASN A 332 3.50 19.97 3.87
CA ASN A 332 4.06 18.65 3.59
C ASN A 332 5.59 18.70 3.36
N ILE A 333 6.35 18.80 4.46
CA ILE A 333 7.82 18.84 4.45
C ILE A 333 8.46 17.56 3.88
N GLN A 334 7.73 16.44 3.87
CA GLN A 334 8.20 15.20 3.23
C GLN A 334 8.16 15.26 1.70
N THR A 335 7.48 16.26 1.12
CA THR A 335 7.37 16.45 -0.34
C THR A 335 7.98 17.74 -0.87
N VAL A 336 8.57 18.60 -0.01
CA VAL A 336 9.29 19.77 -0.52
C VAL A 336 10.52 19.35 -1.31
N THR A 337 10.81 20.06 -2.39
CA THR A 337 12.03 19.90 -3.20
C THR A 337 12.99 21.05 -2.97
N ALA A 338 14.26 20.87 -3.28
CA ALA A 338 15.24 21.95 -3.22
C ALA A 338 14.89 23.08 -4.22
N PRO A 339 15.14 24.36 -3.90
CA PRO A 339 15.05 25.45 -4.87
C PRO A 339 16.08 25.28 -5.99
N LYS A 340 15.79 25.81 -7.17
CA LYS A 340 16.83 26.00 -8.20
C LYS A 340 17.75 27.13 -7.76
N LEU A 341 19.04 26.84 -7.63
CA LEU A 341 20.04 27.87 -7.36
C LEU A 341 20.15 28.81 -8.58
N PRO A 342 20.24 30.14 -8.36
CA PRO A 342 20.59 31.07 -9.43
C PRO A 342 22.05 30.83 -9.86
N ALA A 343 22.36 31.12 -11.13
CA ALA A 343 23.73 30.98 -11.64
C ALA A 343 24.70 31.89 -10.89
N VAL A 344 25.79 31.31 -10.38
CA VAL A 344 26.83 32.05 -9.64
C VAL A 344 28.10 32.12 -10.51
N THR A 345 28.45 33.33 -10.94
CA THR A 345 29.55 33.55 -11.90
C THR A 345 30.88 33.03 -11.38
N GLY A 346 31.51 32.11 -12.13
CA GLY A 346 32.82 31.55 -11.77
C GLY A 346 32.76 30.48 -10.67
N VAL A 347 31.61 29.86 -10.43
CA VAL A 347 31.43 28.74 -9.49
C VAL A 347 30.78 27.57 -10.22
N VAL A 348 31.35 26.37 -10.07
CA VAL A 348 30.69 25.11 -10.44
C VAL A 348 29.84 24.65 -9.26
N VAL A 349 28.60 24.22 -9.53
CA VAL A 349 27.59 23.89 -8.53
C VAL A 349 27.16 22.45 -8.71
N ASN A 350 27.44 21.60 -7.73
CA ASN A 350 27.06 20.19 -7.72
C ASN A 350 26.01 19.92 -6.62
N GLY A 351 25.07 19.01 -6.87
CA GLY A 351 23.89 18.77 -6.02
C GLY A 351 22.58 19.20 -6.70
N PRO A 352 21.43 19.23 -5.99
CA PRO A 352 21.27 19.06 -4.55
C PRO A 352 21.35 17.61 -4.09
N ASN A 353 22.05 17.38 -2.98
CA ASN A 353 21.96 16.13 -2.21
C ASN A 353 21.07 16.36 -0.99
N LEU A 354 20.24 15.38 -0.62
CA LEU A 354 19.49 15.44 0.63
C LEU A 354 20.44 15.17 1.80
N ALA A 355 20.51 16.08 2.77
CA ALA A 355 21.35 15.91 3.95
C ALA A 355 20.67 15.03 5.01
N GLU A 356 21.46 14.22 5.72
CA GLU A 356 21.01 13.29 6.75
C GLU A 356 20.31 13.98 7.94
N ASP A 357 20.68 15.24 8.22
CA ASP A 357 20.07 16.10 9.26
C ASP A 357 18.61 16.52 8.98
N SER A 358 17.94 15.92 7.99
CA SER A 358 16.53 16.18 7.68
C SER A 358 15.62 15.56 8.74
N THR A 359 14.79 16.39 9.37
CA THR A 359 13.84 15.97 10.42
C THR A 359 12.40 15.90 9.87
N PRO A 360 11.43 15.37 10.64
CA PRO A 360 10.00 15.47 10.29
C PRO A 360 9.45 16.91 10.25
N THR A 361 10.24 17.94 10.56
CA THR A 361 9.84 19.36 10.56
C THR A 361 10.67 20.24 9.61
N ASN A 362 11.90 19.84 9.30
CA ASN A 362 12.86 20.59 8.50
C ASN A 362 13.52 19.68 7.45
N ARG A 363 13.67 20.13 6.21
CA ARG A 363 14.39 19.39 5.16
C ARG A 363 15.62 20.16 4.71
N THR A 364 16.77 19.50 4.69
CA THR A 364 18.06 20.13 4.40
C THR A 364 18.66 19.59 3.11
N TYR A 365 19.09 20.49 2.23
CA TYR A 365 19.73 20.18 0.95
C TYR A 365 21.15 20.74 0.91
N ALA A 366 22.12 19.89 0.60
CA ALA A 366 23.52 20.26 0.47
C ALA A 366 23.89 20.44 -1.02
N TYR A 367 24.67 21.48 -1.29
CA TYR A 367 25.29 21.76 -2.59
C TYR A 367 26.79 21.96 -2.41
N ALA A 368 27.61 21.32 -3.23
CA ALA A 368 29.03 21.61 -3.29
C ALA A 368 29.28 22.75 -4.29
N LEU A 369 29.89 23.84 -3.82
CA LEU A 369 30.26 25.01 -4.62
C LEU A 369 31.78 25.04 -4.80
N ILE A 370 32.24 25.00 -6.04
CA ILE A 370 33.67 25.00 -6.39
C ILE A 370 34.00 26.32 -7.09
N PRO A 371 34.69 27.28 -6.43
CA PRO A 371 35.04 28.56 -7.02
C PRO A 371 36.28 28.45 -7.91
N ALA A 372 36.17 28.97 -9.13
CA ALA A 372 37.24 28.98 -10.14
C ALA A 372 38.04 30.30 -10.19
N ARG A 373 37.77 31.25 -9.28
CA ARG A 373 38.44 32.56 -9.22
C ARG A 373 38.66 33.02 -7.78
N THR A 374 39.79 33.66 -7.55
CA THR A 374 40.15 34.32 -6.29
C THR A 374 39.33 35.60 -6.05
N GLY A 375 39.27 36.03 -4.79
CA GLY A 375 38.56 37.25 -4.36
C GLY A 375 37.32 36.94 -3.52
N THR A 376 36.39 37.88 -3.44
CA THR A 376 35.15 37.71 -2.66
C THR A 376 34.05 37.10 -3.53
N LEU A 377 33.79 35.80 -3.34
CA LEU A 377 32.60 35.15 -3.86
C LEU A 377 31.37 35.65 -3.07
N ARG A 378 30.30 36.02 -3.77
CA ARG A 378 29.02 36.36 -3.14
C ARG A 378 27.96 35.36 -3.59
N ILE A 379 27.56 34.47 -2.70
CA ILE A 379 26.39 33.63 -2.88
C ILE A 379 25.16 34.56 -2.81
N PRO A 380 24.33 34.66 -3.85
CA PRO A 380 23.17 35.55 -3.86
C PRO A 380 22.05 35.05 -2.93
N ALA A 381 21.03 35.89 -2.71
CA ALA A 381 19.80 35.47 -2.06
C ALA A 381 19.12 34.38 -2.93
N ILE A 382 18.76 33.26 -2.32
CA ILE A 382 18.13 32.13 -2.98
C ILE A 382 16.63 32.19 -2.68
N ALA A 383 15.83 32.34 -3.72
CA ALA A 383 14.38 32.41 -3.60
C ALA A 383 13.73 31.02 -3.53
N TYR A 384 12.74 30.90 -2.66
CA TYR A 384 11.94 29.70 -2.48
C TYR A 384 10.46 30.06 -2.59
N VAL A 385 9.81 29.54 -3.63
CA VAL A 385 8.43 29.85 -4.01
C VAL A 385 7.51 28.70 -3.62
N TYR A 386 6.53 28.99 -2.77
CA TYR A 386 5.54 28.03 -2.28
C TYR A 386 4.12 28.58 -2.43
N PHE A 387 3.11 27.71 -2.29
CA PHE A 387 1.71 28.12 -2.28
C PHE A 387 1.18 28.14 -0.84
N ASP A 388 0.72 29.30 -0.39
CA ASP A 388 0.06 29.45 0.91
C ASP A 388 -1.45 29.15 0.75
N PRO A 389 -1.95 28.02 1.27
CA PRO A 389 -3.35 27.64 1.13
C PRO A 389 -4.30 28.48 2.01
N SER A 390 -3.79 29.25 2.98
CA SER A 390 -4.60 30.11 3.85
C SER A 390 -4.95 31.44 3.18
N GLN A 391 -4.03 31.97 2.36
CA GLN A 391 -4.23 33.17 1.55
C GLN A 391 -4.60 32.88 0.09
N ALA A 392 -4.44 31.62 -0.35
CA ALA A 392 -4.60 31.17 -1.73
C ALA A 392 -3.69 31.90 -2.74
N VAL A 393 -2.46 32.23 -2.33
CA VAL A 393 -1.46 32.92 -3.16
C VAL A 393 -0.12 32.18 -3.20
N TYR A 394 0.65 32.44 -4.26
CA TYR A 394 2.05 32.03 -4.34
C TYR A 394 2.93 33.02 -3.58
N ALA A 395 3.50 32.60 -2.47
CA ALA A 395 4.40 33.36 -1.63
C ALA A 395 5.87 33.04 -1.98
N THR A 396 6.76 34.00 -1.74
CA THR A 396 8.21 33.83 -1.92
C THR A 396 8.94 34.21 -0.65
N THR A 397 9.76 33.30 -0.12
CA THR A 397 10.73 33.56 0.94
C THR A 397 12.15 33.48 0.35
N GLN A 398 13.13 34.15 0.95
CA GLN A 398 14.50 34.21 0.41
C GLN A 398 15.56 34.12 1.50
N THR A 399 16.71 33.53 1.16
CA THR A 399 17.89 33.51 2.04
C THR A 399 18.62 34.86 2.04
N THR A 400 19.47 35.10 3.03
CA THR A 400 20.41 36.23 2.99
C THR A 400 21.61 35.91 2.07
N PRO A 401 22.17 36.90 1.34
CA PRO A 401 23.39 36.70 0.57
C PRO A 401 24.60 36.42 1.47
N ILE A 402 25.42 35.43 1.13
CA ILE A 402 26.58 35.00 1.94
C ILE A 402 27.89 35.37 1.21
N PRO A 403 28.76 36.20 1.81
CA PRO A 403 30.10 36.45 1.30
C PRO A 403 31.07 35.34 1.73
N VAL A 404 31.90 34.86 0.80
CA VAL A 404 32.93 33.84 1.00
C VAL A 404 34.26 34.35 0.43
N SER A 405 35.35 34.23 1.18
CA SER A 405 36.68 34.68 0.77
C SER A 405 37.44 33.55 0.08
N VAL A 406 37.62 33.65 -1.24
CA VAL A 406 38.34 32.68 -2.06
C VAL A 406 39.80 33.11 -2.20
N ARG A 407 40.71 32.30 -1.68
CA ARG A 407 42.16 32.52 -1.70
C ARG A 407 42.81 31.82 -2.91
N PRO A 408 43.99 32.27 -3.38
CA PRO A 408 44.78 31.49 -4.32
C PRO A 408 45.10 30.12 -3.72
N ASN A 409 45.09 29.07 -4.54
CA ASN A 409 45.65 27.78 -4.15
C ASN A 409 47.19 27.93 -4.09
N PRO A 410 47.87 27.54 -3.00
CA PRO A 410 49.34 27.64 -2.90
C PRO A 410 50.08 26.92 -4.03
N ASN A 411 49.50 25.85 -4.59
CA ASN A 411 50.11 25.08 -5.67
C ASN A 411 50.02 25.79 -7.03
N ASP A 412 48.99 26.61 -7.26
CA ASP A 412 48.86 27.42 -8.49
C ASP A 412 49.84 28.59 -8.48
N ALA A 413 50.09 29.18 -7.30
CA ALA A 413 51.00 30.31 -7.14
C ALA A 413 52.50 29.95 -7.37
N ALA A 414 52.85 28.67 -7.28
CA ALA A 414 54.21 28.17 -7.53
C ALA A 414 54.55 28.01 -9.03
N GLY A 415 53.58 28.22 -9.92
CA GLY A 415 53.65 27.83 -11.33
C GLY A 415 53.83 28.93 -12.37
N THR A 416 54.38 30.12 -12.04
CA THR A 416 54.52 31.20 -13.05
C THR A 416 55.81 32.03 -13.00
N GLU A 417 56.97 31.41 -12.83
CA GLU A 417 58.25 31.95 -13.32
C GLU A 417 58.94 30.94 -14.24
N THR A 418 58.44 30.82 -15.47
CA THR A 418 59.22 30.20 -16.57
C THR A 418 60.36 31.14 -16.93
N ASP A 419 61.50 31.00 -16.26
CA ASP A 419 62.69 31.79 -16.55
C ASP A 419 63.25 31.44 -17.94
N THR A 420 62.76 32.18 -18.95
CA THR A 420 63.19 32.10 -20.34
C THR A 420 64.68 32.42 -20.54
N SER A 421 65.38 32.90 -19.51
CA SER A 421 66.83 33.16 -19.55
C SER A 421 67.64 31.86 -19.53
N VAL A 422 67.28 30.89 -18.68
CA VAL A 422 68.08 29.66 -18.48
C VAL A 422 68.11 28.81 -19.75
N TRP A 423 66.95 28.58 -20.39
CA TRP A 423 66.87 27.84 -21.66
C TRP A 423 67.70 28.52 -22.76
N ARG A 424 67.67 29.86 -22.84
CA ARG A 424 68.47 30.62 -23.82
C ARG A 424 69.98 30.46 -23.59
N ILE A 425 70.43 30.45 -22.33
CA ILE A 425 71.85 30.23 -21.97
C ILE A 425 72.31 28.82 -22.37
N TRP A 426 71.50 27.79 -22.10
CA TRP A 426 71.84 26.43 -22.51
C TRP A 426 71.86 26.25 -24.03
N VAL A 427 70.93 26.87 -24.76
CA VAL A 427 70.94 26.87 -26.23
C VAL A 427 72.17 27.59 -26.79
N THR A 428 72.58 28.75 -26.24
CA THR A 428 73.80 29.43 -26.73
C THR A 428 75.07 28.64 -26.43
N LEU A 429 75.17 28.01 -25.25
CA LEU A 429 76.30 27.12 -24.92
C LEU A 429 76.34 25.87 -25.81
N LEU A 430 75.18 25.28 -26.15
CA LEU A 430 75.09 24.16 -27.07
C LEU A 430 75.58 24.53 -28.48
N VAL A 431 75.17 25.70 -28.99
CA VAL A 431 75.62 26.20 -30.30
C VAL A 431 77.13 26.46 -30.31
N ILE A 432 77.68 27.07 -29.25
CA ILE A 432 79.14 27.28 -29.12
C ILE A 432 79.87 25.93 -29.08
N LEU A 433 79.36 24.95 -28.33
CA LEU A 433 79.96 23.61 -28.26
C LEU A 433 79.97 22.91 -29.63
N ILE A 434 78.87 22.99 -30.39
CA ILE A 434 78.79 22.43 -31.74
C ILE A 434 79.80 23.11 -32.68
N VAL A 435 79.96 24.43 -32.61
CA VAL A 435 80.96 25.16 -33.40
C VAL A 435 82.38 24.77 -33.01
N VAL A 436 82.68 24.65 -31.71
CA VAL A 436 84.00 24.21 -31.23
C VAL A 436 84.32 22.78 -31.68
N LEU A 437 83.35 21.85 -31.60
CA LEU A 437 83.52 20.48 -32.08
C LEU A 437 83.67 20.42 -33.61
N ALA A 438 82.95 21.25 -34.37
CA ALA A 438 83.10 21.35 -35.81
C ALA A 438 84.49 21.90 -36.21
N VAL A 439 84.99 22.93 -35.51
CA VAL A 439 86.34 23.48 -35.74
C VAL A 439 87.43 22.48 -35.34
N ALA A 440 87.29 21.80 -34.20
CA ALA A 440 88.21 20.75 -33.78
C ALA A 440 88.23 19.57 -34.77
N GLY A 441 87.06 19.11 -35.21
CA GLY A 441 86.92 18.08 -36.24
C GLY A 441 87.51 18.50 -37.59
N PHE A 442 87.32 19.75 -38.01
CA PHE A 442 87.89 20.31 -39.23
C PHE A 442 89.43 20.42 -39.16
N LEU A 443 89.98 20.85 -38.03
CA LEU A 443 91.43 20.90 -37.80
C LEU A 443 92.05 19.49 -37.73
N TRP A 444 91.37 18.52 -37.12
CA TRP A 444 91.79 17.12 -37.09
C TRP A 444 91.75 16.48 -38.49
N TYR A 445 90.68 16.72 -39.25
CA TYR A 445 90.56 16.29 -40.64
C TYR A 445 91.67 16.87 -41.52
N ARG A 446 91.92 18.19 -41.41
CA ARG A 446 92.97 18.90 -42.17
C ARG A 446 94.40 18.44 -41.82
N THR A 447 94.66 18.06 -40.57
CA THR A 447 96.00 17.58 -40.15
C THR A 447 96.22 16.10 -40.41
N ARG A 448 95.16 15.28 -40.53
CA ARG A 448 95.26 13.84 -40.79
C ARG A 448 95.13 13.45 -42.27
N SER A 449 94.61 14.33 -43.14
CA SER A 449 94.40 14.07 -44.58
C SER A 449 95.64 14.19 -45.47
N GLN A 450 96.86 14.29 -44.92
CA GLN A 450 98.13 14.27 -45.67
C GLN A 450 98.90 12.95 -45.59
N MET A 451 98.37 11.91 -44.94
CA MET A 451 98.93 10.56 -45.01
C MET A 451 97.86 9.54 -45.42
N PHE A 452 98.20 8.69 -46.38
CA PHE A 452 97.45 7.54 -46.91
C PHE A 452 96.28 7.82 -47.87
N ARG A 453 96.63 8.02 -49.15
CA ARG A 453 95.89 7.47 -50.30
C ARG A 453 96.35 6.02 -50.52
N GLY A 454 95.45 5.05 -50.70
CA GLY A 454 95.82 3.73 -51.24
C GLY A 454 94.84 2.56 -51.03
N ALA A 455 94.29 2.04 -52.14
CA ALA A 455 93.92 0.65 -52.41
C ALA A 455 92.85 -0.13 -51.57
N ALA A 456 91.64 -0.22 -52.14
CA ALA A 456 91.00 -1.44 -52.68
C ALA A 456 90.65 -2.71 -51.85
N VAL A 457 89.33 -3.00 -51.78
CA VAL A 457 88.61 -4.25 -52.21
C VAL A 457 88.71 -5.58 -51.40
N ASN A 458 87.60 -5.90 -50.70
CA ASN A 458 86.90 -7.21 -50.50
C ASN A 458 87.64 -8.48 -49.91
N PRO A 459 86.96 -9.61 -49.59
CA PRO A 459 85.94 -9.76 -48.52
C PRO A 459 86.06 -11.07 -47.67
N GLY A 460 85.33 -11.16 -46.53
CA GLY A 460 84.73 -12.43 -46.04
C GLY A 460 85.37 -13.25 -44.89
N THR A 461 84.56 -14.16 -44.31
CA THR A 461 84.79 -15.15 -43.21
C THR A 461 84.95 -14.57 -41.78
N ALA A 462 84.04 -14.80 -40.81
CA ALA A 462 83.70 -16.03 -40.03
C ALA A 462 84.81 -16.40 -39.02
N THR A 463 84.62 -16.55 -37.70
CA THR A 463 83.62 -17.37 -36.94
C THR A 463 83.44 -16.95 -35.44
N ARG A 464 82.23 -17.20 -34.86
CA ARG A 464 81.82 -17.83 -33.54
C ARG A 464 82.72 -17.79 -32.26
N PRO A 465 82.22 -18.06 -31.00
CA PRO A 465 81.01 -18.80 -30.51
C PRO A 465 79.95 -17.92 -29.77
N LEU A 466 78.67 -18.32 -29.52
CA LEU A 466 78.07 -19.33 -28.57
C LEU A 466 78.38 -19.02 -27.08
N ASP A 467 77.47 -19.09 -26.08
CA ASP A 467 76.24 -19.89 -25.83
C ASP A 467 75.05 -18.98 -25.36
N ASN A 468 73.74 -19.25 -25.59
CA ASN A 468 72.84 -20.35 -25.17
C ASN A 468 72.54 -20.37 -23.65
N SER A 469 71.33 -20.70 -23.16
CA SER A 469 70.10 -21.19 -23.82
C SER A 469 68.86 -21.11 -22.91
N GLU A 470 67.67 -21.12 -23.53
CA GLU A 470 66.41 -21.75 -23.03
C GLU A 470 65.72 -21.16 -21.78
N THR A 471 64.41 -21.33 -21.53
CA THR A 471 63.27 -22.03 -22.19
C THR A 471 61.99 -21.18 -21.93
N THR A 472 60.84 -21.19 -22.63
CA THR A 472 60.24 -21.98 -23.73
C THR A 472 59.25 -21.07 -24.50
N LYS A 473 58.93 -21.36 -25.78
CA LYS A 473 57.63 -20.99 -26.39
C LYS A 473 57.04 -22.18 -27.15
N GLN A 474 55.87 -22.65 -26.71
CA GLN A 474 54.86 -23.36 -27.50
C GLN A 474 53.51 -22.74 -27.10
N GLY A 475 52.60 -22.34 -28.00
CA GLY A 475 52.53 -22.62 -29.42
C GLY A 475 51.30 -23.47 -29.72
N ARG A 476 50.10 -22.89 -29.60
CA ARG A 476 48.88 -23.55 -30.05
C ARG A 476 47.81 -22.56 -30.53
N GLN A 477 47.56 -22.64 -31.84
CA GLN A 477 46.31 -22.34 -32.54
C GLN A 477 45.63 -21.00 -32.20
N GLN A 478 45.88 -20.02 -33.07
CA GLN A 478 44.87 -19.03 -33.43
C GLN A 478 43.63 -19.78 -33.94
N THR A 479 42.57 -19.79 -33.14
CA THR A 479 41.22 -19.68 -33.70
C THR A 479 40.96 -18.18 -33.83
N GLU A 480 40.53 -17.75 -35.01
CA GLU A 480 40.21 -16.35 -35.29
C GLU A 480 38.83 -16.02 -34.68
N THR A 481 38.77 -16.00 -33.34
CA THR A 481 37.69 -15.34 -32.61
C THR A 481 37.95 -13.84 -32.63
N GLU A 482 36.92 -13.08 -32.99
CA GLU A 482 36.84 -11.64 -32.75
C GLU A 482 37.28 -11.32 -31.31
N PRO A 483 37.83 -10.12 -31.02
CA PRO A 483 38.05 -9.71 -29.65
C PRO A 483 36.69 -9.61 -28.96
N THR A 484 36.29 -10.66 -28.26
CA THR A 484 35.03 -10.72 -27.51
C THR A 484 35.07 -9.64 -26.45
N THR A 485 34.39 -8.52 -26.71
CA THR A 485 34.26 -7.44 -25.73
C THR A 485 33.52 -7.99 -24.51
N ALA A 486 33.76 -7.43 -23.33
CA ALA A 486 33.03 -7.85 -22.13
C ALA A 486 31.50 -7.76 -22.33
N ALA A 487 31.04 -6.83 -23.18
CA ALA A 487 29.65 -6.72 -23.58
C ALA A 487 29.16 -7.90 -24.42
N SER A 488 29.95 -8.44 -25.36
CA SER A 488 29.54 -9.61 -26.16
C SER A 488 29.35 -10.85 -25.28
N LEU A 489 30.27 -11.08 -24.33
CA LEU A 489 30.15 -12.17 -23.35
C LEU A 489 28.93 -12.00 -22.44
N ALA A 490 28.63 -10.77 -22.01
CA ALA A 490 27.46 -10.47 -21.20
C ALA A 490 26.14 -10.67 -21.96
N HIS A 491 26.06 -10.25 -23.23
CA HIS A 491 24.89 -10.49 -24.08
C HIS A 491 24.66 -11.98 -24.35
N ASP A 492 25.72 -12.76 -24.61
CA ASP A 492 25.61 -14.22 -24.76
C ASP A 492 25.10 -14.89 -23.46
N ALA A 493 25.55 -14.44 -22.29
CA ALA A 493 25.08 -14.92 -21.01
C ALA A 493 23.60 -14.56 -20.74
N LEU A 494 23.18 -13.34 -21.09
CA LEU A 494 21.77 -12.91 -21.02
C LEU A 494 20.88 -13.72 -21.98
N MET A 495 21.35 -14.01 -23.19
CA MET A 495 20.67 -14.86 -24.16
C MET A 495 20.55 -16.33 -23.71
N GLN A 496 21.53 -16.85 -22.97
CA GLN A 496 21.42 -18.15 -22.31
C GLN A 496 20.39 -18.13 -21.18
N LEU A 497 20.40 -17.09 -20.33
CA LEU A 497 19.43 -16.90 -19.25
C LEU A 497 17.99 -16.81 -19.79
N ALA A 498 17.78 -16.06 -20.88
CA ALA A 498 16.49 -15.92 -21.58
C ALA A 498 15.93 -17.24 -22.13
N ARG A 499 16.78 -18.22 -22.42
CA ARG A 499 16.41 -19.55 -22.94
C ARG A 499 16.22 -20.60 -21.83
N SER A 500 16.52 -20.26 -20.58
CA SER A 500 16.47 -21.18 -19.46
C SER A 500 15.09 -21.20 -18.79
N ASN A 501 14.46 -22.38 -18.73
CA ASN A 501 13.22 -22.64 -17.98
C ASN A 501 13.60 -23.33 -16.65
N THR A 502 14.08 -22.58 -15.67
CA THR A 502 14.70 -23.08 -14.42
C THR A 502 13.71 -23.46 -13.28
N THR A 503 12.42 -23.63 -13.59
CA THR A 503 11.22 -24.07 -12.80
C THR A 503 11.04 -23.84 -11.28
N ASP A 504 11.96 -23.22 -10.54
CA ASP A 504 11.76 -22.70 -9.16
C ASP A 504 12.36 -21.26 -9.05
N GLU A 505 11.91 -20.39 -9.96
CA GLU A 505 12.84 -19.59 -10.77
C GLU A 505 13.29 -18.23 -10.22
N ALA A 506 12.50 -17.56 -9.38
CA ALA A 506 12.65 -16.10 -9.17
C ALA A 506 14.01 -15.70 -8.58
N THR A 507 14.41 -16.33 -7.48
CA THR A 507 15.68 -16.08 -6.78
C THR A 507 16.88 -16.60 -7.58
N ALA A 508 16.74 -17.74 -8.27
CA ALA A 508 17.80 -18.29 -9.12
C ALA A 508 18.08 -17.37 -10.33
N PHE A 509 17.03 -16.92 -11.01
CA PHE A 509 17.09 -15.96 -12.10
C PHE A 509 17.74 -14.64 -11.66
N ALA A 510 17.30 -14.07 -10.53
CA ALA A 510 17.85 -12.83 -10.00
C ALA A 510 19.34 -12.94 -9.62
N ASN A 511 19.75 -14.08 -9.06
CA ASN A 511 21.16 -14.38 -8.78
C ASN A 511 22.00 -14.41 -10.07
N THR A 512 21.57 -15.13 -11.10
CA THR A 512 22.30 -15.22 -12.38
C THR A 512 22.33 -13.87 -13.08
N LEU A 513 21.23 -13.10 -13.10
CA LEU A 513 21.18 -11.79 -13.71
C LEU A 513 22.12 -10.78 -13.02
N ALA A 514 22.13 -10.76 -11.69
CA ALA A 514 23.07 -9.94 -10.92
C ALA A 514 24.52 -10.37 -11.18
N GLN A 515 24.80 -11.68 -11.24
CA GLN A 515 26.14 -12.19 -11.52
C GLN A 515 26.67 -11.70 -12.87
N ILE A 516 25.86 -11.79 -13.94
CA ILE A 516 26.24 -11.31 -15.29
C ILE A 516 26.58 -9.82 -15.26
N LEU A 517 25.75 -9.00 -14.60
CA LEU A 517 26.01 -7.56 -14.47
C LEU A 517 27.30 -7.27 -13.68
N TYR A 518 27.54 -7.94 -12.55
CA TYR A 518 28.77 -7.78 -11.78
C TYR A 518 30.02 -8.26 -12.51
N GLU A 519 29.92 -9.29 -13.35
CA GLU A 519 31.03 -9.79 -14.17
C GLU A 519 31.35 -8.85 -15.33
N TYR A 520 30.34 -8.36 -16.05
CA TYR A 520 30.50 -7.30 -17.05
C TYR A 520 31.19 -6.04 -16.49
N LEU A 521 30.73 -5.54 -15.34
CA LEU A 521 31.29 -4.35 -14.71
C LEU A 521 32.69 -4.59 -14.09
N ALA A 522 33.00 -5.83 -13.71
CA ALA A 522 34.35 -6.18 -13.25
C ALA A 522 35.36 -6.14 -14.42
N ASP A 523 34.97 -6.65 -15.59
CA ASP A 523 35.83 -6.66 -16.77
C ASP A 523 35.94 -5.26 -17.44
N THR A 524 34.89 -4.44 -17.39
CA THR A 524 34.89 -3.10 -18.02
C THR A 524 35.40 -1.98 -17.11
N LEU A 525 35.08 -2.01 -15.80
CA LEU A 525 35.37 -0.92 -14.85
C LEU A 525 36.27 -1.35 -13.69
N ALA A 526 36.88 -2.55 -13.75
CA ALA A 526 37.80 -3.07 -12.74
C ALA A 526 37.26 -3.12 -11.30
N LEU A 527 35.97 -3.48 -11.13
CA LEU A 527 35.35 -3.62 -9.81
C LEU A 527 36.12 -4.57 -8.88
N THR A 528 36.49 -4.06 -7.72
CA THR A 528 37.18 -4.82 -6.66
C THR A 528 36.22 -5.61 -5.76
N GLN A 529 34.94 -5.22 -5.69
CA GLN A 529 33.90 -5.86 -4.89
C GLN A 529 32.57 -5.91 -5.62
N ARG A 530 31.79 -6.98 -5.38
CA ARG A 530 30.45 -7.19 -5.96
C ARG A 530 29.35 -6.68 -5.01
N ASN A 531 29.30 -5.37 -4.79
CA ASN A 531 28.22 -4.72 -4.03
C ASN A 531 27.74 -3.44 -4.75
N ILE A 532 26.54 -2.96 -4.39
CA ILE A 532 25.87 -1.83 -5.07
C ILE A 532 26.59 -0.49 -4.81
N ASP A 533 27.18 -0.32 -3.63
CA ASP A 533 27.86 0.92 -3.24
C ASP A 533 29.19 1.09 -4.01
N THR A 534 29.96 0.02 -4.20
CA THR A 534 31.17 0.05 -5.03
C THR A 534 30.85 0.20 -6.51
N VAL A 535 29.73 -0.34 -7.00
CA VAL A 535 29.23 -0.03 -8.35
C VAL A 535 28.91 1.46 -8.48
N ARG A 536 28.24 2.06 -7.50
CA ARG A 536 27.94 3.51 -7.49
C ARG A 536 29.23 4.35 -7.53
N GLU A 537 30.19 4.05 -6.66
CA GLU A 537 31.47 4.75 -6.60
C GLU A 537 32.27 4.65 -7.91
N VAL A 538 32.43 3.43 -8.43
CA VAL A 538 33.18 3.20 -9.67
C VAL A 538 32.50 3.85 -10.88
N CYS A 539 31.17 3.77 -11.00
CA CYS A 539 30.47 4.46 -12.10
C CYS A 539 30.61 5.99 -12.04
N VAL A 540 30.69 6.58 -10.83
CA VAL A 540 30.96 8.03 -10.67
C VAL A 540 32.41 8.36 -11.03
N GLN A 541 33.39 7.53 -10.64
CA GLN A 541 34.79 7.71 -10.99
C GLN A 541 35.04 7.56 -12.50
N SER A 542 34.33 6.67 -13.17
CA SER A 542 34.39 6.43 -14.61
C SER A 542 33.54 7.40 -15.45
N GLY A 543 32.95 8.44 -14.85
CA GLY A 543 32.20 9.48 -15.57
C GLY A 543 30.84 9.07 -16.15
N ILE A 544 30.36 7.84 -15.88
CA ILE A 544 29.15 7.29 -16.49
C ILE A 544 27.93 8.16 -16.17
N ALA A 545 27.21 8.53 -17.24
CA ALA A 545 26.06 9.42 -17.18
C ALA A 545 25.01 8.99 -16.13
N GLU A 546 24.46 9.99 -15.43
CA GLU A 546 23.48 9.82 -14.33
C GLU A 546 22.35 8.84 -14.66
N SER A 547 21.77 8.97 -15.86
CA SER A 547 20.66 8.15 -16.34
C SER A 547 21.00 6.68 -16.47
N ILE A 548 22.20 6.36 -16.99
CA ILE A 548 22.68 4.99 -17.16
C ILE A 548 23.00 4.37 -15.79
N ARG A 549 23.63 5.16 -14.91
CA ARG A 549 24.01 4.73 -13.56
C ARG A 549 22.80 4.42 -12.69
N GLU A 550 21.79 5.30 -12.66
CA GLU A 550 20.57 5.04 -11.87
C GLU A 550 19.75 3.87 -12.44
N GLU A 551 19.76 3.64 -13.75
CA GLU A 551 19.12 2.43 -14.31
C GLU A 551 19.86 1.14 -13.92
N LEU A 552 21.20 1.14 -13.94
CA LEU A 552 22.01 0.03 -13.47
C LEU A 552 21.79 -0.28 -11.98
N LEU A 553 21.74 0.76 -11.14
CA LEU A 553 21.51 0.62 -9.71
C LEU A 553 20.09 0.11 -9.40
N ASP A 554 19.07 0.55 -10.14
CA ASP A 554 17.70 0.02 -10.04
C ASP A 554 17.63 -1.48 -10.43
N LEU A 555 18.34 -1.90 -11.49
CA LEU A 555 18.42 -3.30 -11.88
C LEU A 555 19.07 -4.17 -10.80
N LEU A 556 20.23 -3.77 -10.28
CA LEU A 556 20.91 -4.49 -9.20
C LEU A 556 20.05 -4.52 -7.92
N THR A 557 19.38 -3.43 -7.58
CA THR A 557 18.47 -3.36 -6.43
C THR A 557 17.27 -4.30 -6.59
N LYS A 558 16.70 -4.42 -7.80
CA LYS A 558 15.62 -5.37 -8.11
C LYS A 558 16.10 -6.82 -8.03
N CYS A 559 17.31 -7.12 -8.52
CA CYS A 559 17.90 -8.45 -8.36
C CYS A 559 18.12 -8.79 -6.88
N ASP A 560 18.65 -7.86 -6.09
CA ASP A 560 18.84 -8.06 -4.65
C ASP A 560 17.50 -8.24 -3.91
N TYR A 561 16.45 -7.51 -4.29
CA TYR A 561 15.10 -7.72 -3.75
C TYR A 561 14.61 -9.15 -3.97
N HIS A 562 14.68 -9.67 -5.20
CA HIS A 562 14.28 -11.06 -5.50
C HIS A 562 15.27 -12.13 -4.99
N ARG A 563 16.50 -11.73 -4.64
CA ARG A 563 17.48 -12.59 -3.95
C ARG A 563 17.12 -12.81 -2.48
N PHE A 564 16.63 -11.77 -1.79
CA PHE A 564 16.34 -11.80 -0.36
C PHE A 564 14.85 -11.99 -0.01
N ALA A 565 13.94 -11.69 -0.94
CA ALA A 565 12.50 -11.94 -0.82
C ALA A 565 12.04 -12.86 -1.97
N PRO A 566 11.63 -14.12 -1.70
CA PRO A 566 11.22 -15.08 -2.73
C PRO A 566 9.80 -14.79 -3.25
N VAL A 567 9.64 -13.63 -3.90
CA VAL A 567 8.42 -13.22 -4.61
C VAL A 567 8.47 -13.80 -6.03
N PRO A 568 7.44 -14.51 -6.51
CA PRO A 568 7.40 -15.05 -7.87
C PRO A 568 7.55 -13.96 -8.93
N LEU A 569 8.49 -14.15 -9.86
CA LEU A 569 8.72 -13.30 -11.03
C LEU A 569 7.99 -13.89 -12.24
N SER A 570 7.10 -13.12 -12.87
CA SER A 570 6.43 -13.53 -14.10
C SER A 570 7.38 -13.58 -15.30
N ILE A 571 7.00 -14.30 -16.36
CA ILE A 571 7.82 -14.44 -17.58
C ILE A 571 8.05 -13.07 -18.26
N ASP A 572 7.05 -12.20 -18.26
CA ASP A 572 7.14 -10.89 -18.90
C ASP A 572 7.99 -9.90 -18.08
N GLU A 573 7.93 -9.96 -16.75
CA GLU A 573 8.85 -9.19 -15.88
C GLU A 573 10.30 -9.63 -16.08
N ARG A 574 10.56 -10.93 -16.22
CA ARG A 574 11.92 -11.43 -16.48
C ARG A 574 12.45 -11.00 -17.84
N ARG A 575 11.63 -11.07 -18.90
CA ARG A 575 11.99 -10.50 -20.22
C ARG A 575 12.27 -9.01 -20.14
N THR A 576 11.48 -8.28 -19.36
CA THR A 576 11.68 -6.84 -19.12
C THR A 576 13.01 -6.57 -18.41
N LEU A 577 13.37 -7.36 -17.40
CA LEU A 577 14.65 -7.25 -16.71
C LEU A 577 15.84 -7.56 -17.62
N ILE A 578 15.77 -8.61 -18.45
CA ILE A 578 16.82 -8.92 -19.44
C ILE A 578 16.99 -7.78 -20.43
N GLY A 579 15.92 -7.32 -21.10
CA GLY A 579 16.02 -6.27 -22.11
C GLY A 579 16.51 -4.92 -21.56
N ARG A 580 16.25 -4.63 -20.28
CA ARG A 580 16.84 -3.48 -19.58
C ARG A 580 18.32 -3.68 -19.28
N SER A 581 18.74 -4.88 -18.88
CA SER A 581 20.17 -5.20 -18.71
C SER A 581 20.96 -5.10 -20.02
N GLU A 582 20.41 -5.59 -21.14
CA GLU A 582 20.99 -5.43 -22.49
C GLU A 582 21.14 -3.94 -22.85
N GLY A 583 20.08 -3.15 -22.64
CA GLY A 583 20.11 -1.70 -22.87
C GLY A 583 21.17 -0.96 -22.04
N VAL A 584 21.31 -1.28 -20.75
CA VAL A 584 22.34 -0.69 -19.88
C VAL A 584 23.75 -1.09 -20.32
N ILE A 585 23.99 -2.36 -20.65
CA ILE A 585 25.29 -2.83 -21.15
C ILE A 585 25.68 -2.11 -22.44
N SER A 586 24.74 -2.01 -23.41
CA SER A 586 24.99 -1.32 -24.67
C SER A 586 25.23 0.18 -24.48
N ASN A 587 24.50 0.83 -23.57
CA ASN A 587 24.72 2.25 -23.24
C ASN A 587 26.07 2.51 -22.56
N ILE A 588 26.53 1.60 -21.68
CA ILE A 588 27.87 1.69 -21.06
C ILE A 588 28.97 1.45 -22.10
N GLU A 589 28.83 0.44 -22.97
CA GLU A 589 29.80 0.18 -24.04
C GLU A 589 29.89 1.37 -25.01
N MET A 590 28.76 1.94 -25.44
CA MET A 590 28.74 3.13 -26.29
C MET A 590 29.39 4.35 -25.61
N PHE A 591 29.16 4.54 -24.31
CA PHE A 591 29.81 5.60 -23.52
C PHE A 591 31.34 5.42 -23.51
N LEU A 592 31.82 4.20 -23.17
CA LEU A 592 33.25 3.88 -23.11
C LEU A 592 33.96 3.94 -24.49
N ILE A 593 33.22 3.77 -25.59
CA ILE A 593 33.73 3.97 -26.96
C ILE A 593 33.78 5.46 -27.35
N THR A 594 33.01 6.33 -26.70
CA THR A 594 32.91 7.76 -27.08
C THR A 594 33.94 8.64 -26.35
N ASP A 595 34.41 8.22 -25.17
CA ASP A 595 35.39 8.95 -24.34
C ASP A 595 36.86 8.52 -24.55
N ASN A 596 37.15 7.66 -25.55
CA ASN A 596 38.46 7.05 -25.80
C ASN A 596 38.93 7.25 -27.26
#